data_AF-A0A8T7DHY2-F1
#
_entry.id   AF-A0A8T7DHY2-F1
#
_cell.length_a   1.000
_cell.length_b   1.000
_cell.length_c   1.000
_cell.angle_alpha   90.00
_cell.angle_beta   90.00
_cell.angle_gamma   90.00
#
_symmetry.space_group_name_H-M   'P 1'
#
loop_
_entity.id
_entity.type
_entity.pdbx_description
1 polymer ?
#
loop_
_entity_poly.entity_id
_entity_poly.type
_entity_poly.pdbx_seq_one_letter_code
_entity_poly.pdbx_strand_id
1 'polypeptide(L)'
;MSYFPKILTAIPKQRYQFGEYGISVLGEIESSDPQTYQYIMAFVPEGKPEPVLYICSEKSPPKDRHEGSHRLRVVNQAMSEIMSTGDQWRDLGTFTDEALKLGEQLLGLSAEQPVKLM
;
A
#
# COMPACT_ATOMS: atom_id res chain seq x y z
N MET A 1 10.72 11.84 12.30
CA MET A 1 11.08 10.60 11.58
C MET A 1 9.93 10.28 10.66
N SER A 2 10.19 10.06 9.37
CA SER A 2 9.13 9.63 8.44
C SER A 2 8.84 8.15 8.67
N TYR A 3 7.56 7.78 8.66
CA TYR A 3 7.13 6.39 8.75
C TYR A 3 7.12 5.68 7.39
N PHE A 4 7.41 6.41 6.29
CA PHE A 4 7.32 5.88 4.93
C PHE A 4 8.28 4.72 4.67
N PRO A 5 7.83 3.72 3.88
CA PRO A 5 8.68 2.59 3.49
C PRO A 5 9.96 3.04 2.78
N LYS A 6 11.10 2.46 3.17
CA LYS A 6 12.42 2.72 2.58
C LYS A 6 12.75 1.72 1.47
N ILE A 7 11.99 1.84 0.38
CA ILE A 7 12.09 0.96 -0.79
C ILE A 7 13.44 1.19 -1.50
N LEU A 8 14.19 0.12 -1.71
CA LEU A 8 15.43 0.11 -2.50
C LEU A 8 15.13 -0.21 -3.96
N THR A 9 14.39 -1.31 -4.18
CA THR A 9 13.95 -1.75 -5.51
C THR A 9 12.54 -2.35 -5.43
N ALA A 10 11.78 -2.27 -6.52
CA ALA A 10 10.47 -2.91 -6.63
C ALA A 10 10.03 -3.03 -8.10
N ILE A 11 9.16 -4.00 -8.38
CA ILE A 11 8.54 -4.21 -9.69
C ILE A 11 7.10 -3.67 -9.67
N PRO A 12 6.75 -2.69 -10.53
CA PRO A 12 5.37 -2.26 -10.71
C PRO A 12 4.51 -3.43 -11.21
N LYS A 13 3.42 -3.72 -10.50
CA LYS A 13 2.45 -4.77 -10.83
C LYS A 13 1.20 -4.21 -11.48
N GLN A 14 0.72 -3.07 -10.99
CA GLN A 14 -0.47 -2.39 -11.49
C GLN A 14 -0.29 -0.88 -11.30
N ARG A 15 -0.92 -0.09 -12.16
CA ARG A 15 -0.96 1.36 -12.06
C ARG A 15 -2.39 1.84 -12.21
N TYR A 16 -2.72 2.92 -11.51
CA TYR A 16 -4.03 3.55 -11.59
C TYR A 16 -3.89 5.07 -11.61
N GLN A 17 -4.87 5.73 -12.19
CA GLN A 17 -5.15 7.14 -11.92
C GLN A 17 -6.42 7.21 -11.06
N PHE A 18 -6.38 7.94 -9.95
CA PHE A 18 -7.53 8.17 -9.08
C PHE A 18 -7.56 9.66 -8.74
N GLY A 19 -8.38 10.41 -9.48
CA GLY A 19 -8.37 11.87 -9.39
C GLY A 19 -7.04 12.47 -9.79
N GLU A 20 -6.52 13.32 -8.90
CA GLU A 20 -5.20 13.94 -9.00
C GLU A 20 -4.08 13.03 -8.46
N TYR A 21 -4.33 11.74 -8.24
CA TYR A 21 -3.32 10.81 -7.72
C TYR A 21 -2.93 9.77 -8.76
N GLY A 22 -1.63 9.70 -9.04
CA GLY A 22 -1.01 8.54 -9.66
C GLY A 22 -0.78 7.46 -8.61
N ILE A 23 -1.29 6.25 -8.86
CA ILE A 23 -1.17 5.11 -7.95
C ILE A 23 -0.30 4.04 -8.59
N SER A 24 0.66 3.53 -7.85
CA SER A 24 1.46 2.36 -8.24
C SER A 24 1.35 1.27 -7.20
N VAL A 25 0.94 0.08 -7.63
CA VAL A 25 1.02 -1.15 -6.84
C VAL A 25 2.34 -1.84 -7.17
N LEU A 26 3.19 -1.99 -6.18
CA LEU A 26 4.52 -2.53 -6.24
C LEU A 26 4.54 -3.94 -5.63
N GLY A 27 5.33 -4.84 -6.23
CA GLY A 27 5.65 -6.16 -5.70
C GLY A 27 7.11 -6.48 -5.94
N GLU A 28 7.58 -7.66 -5.48
CA GLU A 28 9.02 -8.02 -5.52
C GLU A 28 9.88 -6.90 -4.92
N ILE A 29 9.59 -6.56 -3.67
CA ILE A 29 10.09 -5.36 -3.01
C ILE A 29 11.32 -5.70 -2.19
N GLU A 30 12.41 -4.98 -2.42
CA GLU A 30 13.55 -4.91 -1.51
C GLU A 30 13.45 -3.60 -0.73
N SER A 31 13.51 -3.69 0.61
CA SER A 31 13.48 -2.54 1.51
C SER A 31 14.55 -2.69 2.59
N SER A 32 14.99 -1.57 3.13
CA SER A 32 15.83 -1.52 4.34
C SER A 32 15.04 -1.54 5.65
N ASP A 33 13.70 -1.60 5.55
CA ASP A 33 12.82 -1.71 6.71
C ASP A 33 12.85 -3.13 7.32
N PRO A 34 12.54 -3.27 8.62
CA PRO A 34 12.44 -4.59 9.26
C PRO A 34 11.22 -5.39 8.78
N GLN A 35 10.21 -4.76 8.17
CA GLN A 35 9.03 -5.42 7.63
C GLN A 35 9.35 -6.07 6.28
N THR A 36 8.83 -7.29 6.06
CA THR A 36 8.89 -7.94 4.75
C THR A 36 7.62 -7.61 3.97
N TYR A 37 7.71 -6.71 3.01
CA TYR A 37 6.58 -6.32 2.16
C TYR A 37 6.29 -7.36 1.08
N GLN A 38 5.02 -7.76 1.00
CA GLN A 38 4.49 -8.54 -0.11
C GLN A 38 4.03 -7.61 -1.24
N TYR A 39 3.29 -6.55 -0.89
CA TYR A 39 2.85 -5.49 -1.81
C TYR A 39 2.88 -4.13 -1.13
N ILE A 40 3.11 -3.08 -1.92
CA ILE A 40 2.96 -1.69 -1.49
C ILE A 40 2.15 -0.94 -2.55
N MET A 41 1.07 -0.29 -2.16
CA MET A 41 0.37 0.69 -2.98
C MET A 41 0.81 2.08 -2.55
N ALA A 42 1.36 2.86 -3.49
CA ALA A 42 1.82 4.23 -3.25
C ALA A 42 0.92 5.22 -4.00
N PHE A 43 0.46 6.25 -3.31
CA PHE A 43 -0.37 7.34 -3.86
C PHE A 43 0.48 8.60 -3.99
N VAL A 44 0.71 9.03 -5.23
CA VAL A 44 1.51 10.20 -5.57
C VAL A 44 0.58 11.29 -6.10
N PRO A 45 0.47 12.44 -5.42
CA PRO A 45 -0.26 13.57 -5.97
C PRO A 45 0.37 14.05 -7.28
N GLU A 46 -0.45 14.51 -8.21
CA GLU A 46 0.00 15.04 -9.49
C GLU A 46 0.96 16.23 -9.28
N GLY A 47 2.04 16.25 -10.07
CA GLY A 47 3.08 17.28 -9.95
C GLY A 47 3.95 17.17 -8.70
N LYS A 48 3.79 16.15 -7.85
CA LYS A 48 4.67 15.86 -6.72
C LYS A 48 5.63 14.70 -7.02
N PRO A 49 6.87 14.75 -6.50
CA PRO A 49 7.83 13.69 -6.72
C PRO A 49 7.66 12.50 -5.76
N GLU A 50 6.96 12.69 -4.64
CA GLU A 50 6.92 11.71 -3.55
C GLU A 50 5.48 11.29 -3.20
N PRO A 51 5.27 10.02 -2.81
CA PRO A 51 3.98 9.57 -2.32
C PRO A 51 3.60 10.20 -0.97
N VAL A 52 2.32 10.44 -0.76
CA VAL A 52 1.78 10.97 0.51
C VAL A 52 1.10 9.92 1.37
N LEU A 53 0.73 8.80 0.75
CA LEU A 53 0.07 7.66 1.39
C LEU A 53 0.64 6.36 0.82
N TYR A 54 0.92 5.43 1.71
CA TYR A 54 1.22 4.05 1.39
C TYR A 54 0.24 3.13 2.09
N ILE A 55 -0.15 2.08 1.38
CA ILE A 55 -0.87 0.94 1.94
C ILE A 55 -0.01 -0.28 1.66
N CYS A 56 0.27 -1.06 2.70
CA CYS A 56 1.24 -2.14 2.64
C CYS A 56 0.59 -3.46 3.02
N SER A 57 0.83 -4.50 2.23
CA SER A 57 0.71 -5.88 2.68
C SER A 57 2.08 -6.32 3.16
N GLU A 58 2.22 -6.58 4.45
CA GLU A 58 3.47 -7.05 5.08
C GLU A 58 3.28 -8.44 5.67
N LYS A 59 4.31 -9.29 5.58
CA LYS A 59 4.26 -10.62 6.23
C LYS A 59 4.21 -10.45 7.74
N SER A 60 3.30 -11.18 8.37
CA SER A 60 3.22 -11.22 9.83
C SER A 60 4.51 -11.77 10.43
N PRO A 61 5.01 -11.17 11.53
CA PRO A 61 6.12 -11.72 12.30
C PRO A 61 5.82 -13.17 12.70
N PRO A 62 6.83 -14.06 12.76
CA PRO A 62 6.61 -15.48 13.04
C PRO A 62 5.69 -15.78 14.24
N LYS A 63 5.82 -15.00 15.32
CA LYS A 63 5.02 -15.13 16.55
C LYS A 63 3.51 -14.86 16.35
N ASP A 64 3.15 -14.02 15.37
CA ASP A 64 1.78 -13.53 15.20
C ASP A 64 1.09 -14.17 13.98
N ARG A 65 1.76 -15.09 13.26
CA ARG A 65 1.23 -15.72 12.04
C ARG A 65 -0.02 -16.56 12.26
N HIS A 66 -0.29 -16.97 13.49
CA HIS A 66 -1.51 -17.71 13.84
C HIS A 66 -2.79 -16.86 13.69
N GLU A 67 -2.67 -15.53 13.73
CA GLU A 67 -3.77 -14.59 13.49
C GLU A 67 -3.95 -14.26 11.99
N GLY A 68 -2.99 -14.68 11.16
CA GLY A 68 -2.95 -14.45 9.72
C GLY A 68 -1.52 -14.23 9.24
N SER A 69 -1.21 -14.74 8.06
CA SER A 69 0.14 -14.71 7.48
C SER A 69 0.59 -13.31 7.04
N HIS A 70 -0.34 -12.38 6.84
CA HIS A 70 -0.08 -11.02 6.38
C HIS A 70 -0.88 -9.98 7.18
N ARG A 71 -0.42 -8.74 7.13
CA ARG A 71 -1.04 -7.56 7.73
C ARG A 71 -1.23 -6.48 6.67
N LEU A 72 -2.37 -5.80 6.76
CA LEU A 72 -2.65 -4.59 6.00
C LEU A 72 -2.30 -3.38 6.87
N ARG A 73 -1.34 -2.58 6.42
CA ARG A 73 -0.88 -1.39 7.13
C ARG A 73 -1.13 -0.14 6.30
N VAL A 74 -1.57 0.92 6.94
CA VAL A 74 -1.64 2.28 6.38
C VAL A 74 -0.47 3.09 6.91
N VAL A 75 0.22 3.81 6.03
CA VAL A 75 1.32 4.70 6.38
C VAL A 75 1.14 6.04 5.68
N ASN A 76 1.03 7.11 6.46
CA ASN A 76 1.03 8.48 5.97
C ASN A 76 1.97 9.36 6.83
N GLN A 77 1.95 10.68 6.66
CA GLN A 77 2.78 11.57 7.50
C GLN A 77 2.37 11.59 8.98
N ALA A 78 1.11 11.28 9.28
CA ALA A 78 0.56 11.35 10.63
C ALA A 78 0.71 10.02 11.40
N MET A 79 0.60 8.87 10.72
CA MET A 79 0.50 7.57 11.37
C MET A 79 1.06 6.40 10.54
N SER A 80 1.36 5.31 11.24
CA SER A 80 1.66 3.99 10.68
C SER A 80 0.94 2.93 11.49
N GLU A 81 -0.14 2.38 10.95
CA GLU A 81 -1.10 1.58 11.72
C GLU A 81 -1.52 0.32 10.96
N ILE A 82 -1.61 -0.81 11.68
CA ILE A 82 -2.15 -2.06 11.16
C ILE A 82 -3.67 -1.97 11.19
N MET A 83 -4.29 -1.96 10.02
CA MET A 83 -5.76 -1.91 9.89
C MET A 83 -6.39 -3.29 10.02
N SER A 84 -5.69 -4.33 9.55
CA SER A 84 -6.18 -5.71 9.65
C SER A 84 -5.05 -6.73 9.50
N THR A 85 -5.32 -7.96 9.95
CA THR A 85 -4.46 -9.13 9.78
C THR A 85 -5.27 -10.21 9.07
N GLY A 86 -4.65 -10.94 8.14
CA GLY A 86 -5.35 -12.00 7.41
C GLY A 86 -4.51 -12.58 6.27
N ASP A 87 -4.86 -13.80 5.88
CA ASP A 87 -4.17 -14.51 4.79
C ASP A 87 -4.48 -13.91 3.41
N GLN A 88 -5.64 -13.28 3.26
CA GLN A 88 -6.12 -12.71 2.01
C GLN A 88 -5.22 -11.58 1.48
N TRP A 89 -4.46 -10.90 2.35
CA TRP A 89 -3.56 -9.83 1.91
C TRP A 89 -2.35 -10.33 1.12
N ARG A 90 -2.16 -11.65 1.00
CA ARG A 90 -1.20 -12.26 0.07
C ARG A 90 -1.63 -12.18 -1.39
N ASP A 91 -2.92 -11.98 -1.65
CA ASP A 91 -3.49 -11.96 -2.98
C ASP A 91 -3.46 -10.54 -3.54
N LEU A 92 -2.89 -10.36 -4.74
CA LEU A 92 -2.73 -9.04 -5.34
C LEU A 92 -4.07 -8.35 -5.58
N GLY A 93 -5.08 -9.07 -6.07
CA GLY A 93 -6.40 -8.50 -6.37
C GLY A 93 -7.08 -8.02 -5.10
N THR A 94 -7.17 -8.91 -4.10
CA THR A 94 -7.79 -8.61 -2.81
C THR A 94 -7.10 -7.46 -2.09
N PHE A 95 -5.76 -7.43 -2.11
CA PHE A 95 -5.00 -6.32 -1.57
C PHE A 95 -5.29 -5.01 -2.32
N THR A 96 -5.24 -5.01 -3.64
CA THR A 96 -5.45 -3.81 -4.45
C THR A 96 -6.84 -3.24 -4.25
N ASP A 97 -7.88 -4.07 -4.27
CA ASP A 97 -9.27 -3.63 -4.11
C ASP A 97 -9.49 -2.96 -2.74
N GLU A 98 -8.95 -3.55 -1.67
CA GLU A 98 -9.06 -2.96 -0.33
C GLU A 98 -8.21 -1.71 -0.16
N ALA A 99 -6.99 -1.71 -0.71
CA ALA A 99 -6.10 -0.57 -0.64
C ALA A 99 -6.67 0.65 -1.41
N LEU A 100 -7.34 0.44 -2.54
CA LEU A 100 -8.02 1.54 -3.26
C LEU A 100 -9.12 2.17 -2.41
N LYS A 101 -9.94 1.37 -1.72
CA LYS A 101 -11.01 1.87 -0.82
C LYS A 101 -10.45 2.64 0.37
N LEU A 102 -9.40 2.12 1.00
CA LEU A 102 -8.72 2.80 2.09
C LEU A 102 -8.10 4.13 1.62
N GLY A 103 -7.50 4.13 0.42
CA GLY A 103 -6.97 5.34 -0.21
C GLY A 103 -8.06 6.38 -0.46
N GLU A 104 -9.19 5.96 -1.02
CA GLU A 104 -10.37 6.80 -1.26
C GLU A 104 -10.84 7.47 0.03
N GLN A 105 -11.01 6.69 1.11
CA GLN A 105 -11.45 7.19 2.41
C GLN A 105 -10.45 8.18 3.03
N LEU A 106 -9.15 7.86 2.98
CA LEU A 106 -8.11 8.64 3.64
C LEU A 106 -7.76 9.93 2.88
N LEU A 107 -7.93 9.93 1.57
CA LEU A 107 -7.64 11.08 0.70
C LEU A 107 -8.90 11.89 0.34
N GLY A 108 -10.09 11.41 0.71
CA GLY A 108 -11.36 12.10 0.45
C GLY A 108 -11.80 12.07 -1.01
N LEU A 109 -11.53 10.98 -1.73
CA LEU A 109 -11.75 10.84 -3.19
C LEU A 109 -13.15 10.33 -3.57
N SER A 110 -14.16 10.51 -2.71
CA SER A 110 -15.46 9.79 -2.74
C SER A 110 -16.32 9.95 -3.99
N ALA A 111 -15.92 10.78 -4.96
CA ALA A 111 -16.64 11.02 -6.21
C ALA A 111 -15.91 10.50 -7.45
N GLU A 112 -14.72 9.94 -7.30
CA GLU A 112 -13.87 9.53 -8.41
C GLU A 112 -13.76 8.00 -8.48
N GLN A 113 -13.51 7.46 -9.67
CA GLN A 113 -13.27 6.03 -9.84
C GLN A 113 -11.81 5.80 -10.25
N PRO A 114 -11.12 4.82 -9.65
CA PRO A 114 -9.76 4.49 -10.05
C PRO A 114 -9.78 3.90 -11.47
N VAL A 115 -9.06 4.56 -12.38
CA VAL A 115 -8.86 4.10 -13.76
C VAL A 115 -7.56 3.31 -13.80
N LYS A 116 -7.64 2.01 -14.11
CA LYS A 116 -6.45 1.19 -14.27
C LYS A 116 -5.68 1.61 -15.54
N LEU A 117 -4.39 1.87 -15.36
CA LEU A 117 -3.46 2.17 -16.45
C LEU A 117 -2.78 0.85 -16.89
N MET A 118 -2.39 0.79 -18.17
CA MET A 118 -1.86 -0.41 -18.83
C MET A 118 -0.79 -1.13 -18.01
#